data_AF-A0A848LHC4-F1
#
_entry.id   AF-A0A848LHC4-F1
#
_cell.length_a   1.000
_cell.length_b   1.000
_cell.length_c   1.000
_cell.angle_alpha   90.00
_cell.angle_beta   90.00
_cell.angle_gamma   90.00
#
_symmetry.space_group_name_H-M   'P 1'
#
loop_
_entity.id
_entity.type
_entity.pdbx_description
1 polymer ?
#
loop_
_entity_poly.entity_id
_entity_poly.type
_entity_poly.pdbx_seq_one_letter_code
_entity_poly.pdbx_strand_id
1 'polypeptide(L)'
;MSTTPNAQATQALLSLCQDSGRWKAELTADAVKELLAQGADIHGRGERGSTPLHFAVLAPYQKVPPLPSIEVVRTLLDAGADPNARDNDAQTPLLRALPYGNDPTQELRALEIIHLLRAAGAKVPSDVKDARAAAFRMHSPGLYAALLDAGAPIDVRDDSDSTPLHNAATHGHVPFVELLLARGAEVNALDGLGRTPLGAALRKREEPWVKAHNRTADFDAIIALLERAGGQPRVSYSWSEDPFAPFPIDTAALRAAAPKSWLDVELDVDSAQEFATGLHHSGDPDQALAFLAALRDVLDVPPRHVRLQGPLTLERPFFHHGDLEVEGHLSIHEPFAVTGSLIVHGVLEDLGPGSLVNILGDVRCHALDTDGDFSVRGGIHARDIVLGHHNDQLLSAATIHARVVIEDDHAVSAEIHAEHHFDIDTYMQMRRSGGSERMRALFVDEVLDDEDDLDKGELFDRLREGLPVFRGQS
;
A
#
# COMPACT_ATOMS: atom_id res chain seq x y z
N MET A 1 22.24 2.81 44.53
CA MET A 1 20.89 2.23 44.67
C MET A 1 21.03 0.72 44.52
N SER A 2 20.66 -0.06 45.53
CA SER A 2 20.73 -1.53 45.47
C SER A 2 19.70 -2.03 44.47
N THR A 3 20.15 -2.55 43.33
CA THR A 3 19.29 -3.29 42.42
C THR A 3 18.83 -4.56 43.14
N THR A 4 17.55 -4.89 43.02
CA THR A 4 16.99 -6.12 43.62
C THR A 4 17.60 -7.36 42.95
N PRO A 5 17.70 -8.50 43.64
CA PRO A 5 18.23 -9.74 43.05
C PRO A 5 17.58 -10.11 41.71
N ASN A 6 16.25 -9.93 41.60
CA ASN A 6 15.51 -10.19 40.36
C ASN A 6 15.95 -9.26 39.22
N ALA A 7 16.15 -7.96 39.50
CA ALA A 7 16.61 -7.01 38.49
C ALA A 7 18.04 -7.34 38.00
N GLN A 8 18.89 -7.86 38.88
CA GLN A 8 20.22 -8.36 38.52
C GLN A 8 20.13 -9.61 37.63
N ALA A 9 19.25 -10.56 37.98
CA ALA A 9 19.02 -11.76 37.19
C ALA A 9 18.45 -11.44 35.79
N THR A 10 17.50 -10.51 35.69
CA THR A 10 16.97 -10.02 34.40
C THR A 10 18.08 -9.38 33.55
N GLN A 11 18.90 -8.52 34.16
CA GLN A 11 20.00 -7.88 33.43
C GLN A 11 21.05 -8.90 32.98
N ALA A 12 21.32 -9.93 33.78
CA ALA A 12 22.23 -11.01 33.42
C ALA A 12 21.69 -11.85 32.25
N LEU A 13 20.39 -12.17 32.25
CA LEU A 13 19.74 -12.87 31.14
C LEU A 13 19.81 -12.04 29.85
N LEU A 14 19.45 -10.76 29.92
CA LEU A 14 19.52 -9.87 28.76
C LEU A 14 20.95 -9.72 28.24
N SER A 15 21.92 -9.50 29.14
CA SER A 15 23.34 -9.38 28.76
C SER A 15 23.86 -10.67 28.11
N LEU A 16 23.48 -11.83 28.62
CA LEU A 16 23.87 -13.13 28.07
C LEU A 16 23.25 -13.36 26.68
N CYS A 17 21.99 -12.98 26.50
CA CYS A 17 21.30 -13.05 25.22
C CYS A 17 21.83 -12.04 24.19
N GLN A 18 22.29 -10.87 24.61
CA GLN A 18 22.78 -9.81 23.73
C GLN A 18 24.21 -10.04 23.22
N ASP A 19 25.08 -10.60 24.05
CA ASP A 19 26.51 -10.69 23.75
C ASP A 19 26.83 -11.94 22.93
N SER A 20 26.94 -11.75 21.61
CA SER A 20 27.28 -12.81 20.67
C SER A 20 28.63 -13.49 20.93
N GLY A 21 29.57 -12.81 21.59
CA GLY A 21 30.85 -13.38 21.95
C GLY A 21 30.72 -14.48 23.01
N ARG A 22 29.64 -14.44 23.81
CA ARG A 22 29.39 -15.35 24.94
C ARG A 22 28.51 -16.54 24.55
N TRP A 23 27.82 -16.50 23.41
CA TRP A 23 26.80 -17.50 23.08
C TRP A 23 27.32 -18.94 23.03
N LYS A 24 28.52 -19.16 22.47
CA LYS A 24 29.10 -20.51 22.34
C LYS A 24 29.35 -21.19 23.68
N ALA A 25 29.77 -20.41 24.67
CA ALA A 25 30.30 -20.92 25.93
C ALA A 25 29.27 -20.80 27.07
N GLU A 26 28.39 -19.79 27.01
CA GLU A 26 27.58 -19.37 28.16
C GLU A 26 26.08 -19.40 27.86
N LEU A 27 25.62 -19.11 26.63
CA LEU A 27 24.17 -19.11 26.32
C LEU A 27 23.65 -20.52 26.07
N THR A 28 23.40 -21.24 27.17
CA THR A 28 22.88 -22.61 27.19
C THR A 28 21.48 -22.65 27.79
N ALA A 29 20.73 -23.73 27.52
CA ALA A 29 19.43 -23.95 28.14
C ALA A 29 19.51 -23.98 29.68
N ASP A 30 20.58 -24.55 30.23
CA ASP A 30 20.77 -24.63 31.68
C ASP A 30 21.06 -23.26 32.29
N ALA A 31 21.89 -22.44 31.65
CA ALA A 31 22.14 -21.07 32.10
C ALA A 31 20.86 -20.21 32.09
N VAL A 32 20.01 -20.38 31.06
CA VAL A 32 18.70 -19.70 31.03
C VAL A 32 17.80 -20.19 32.17
N LYS A 33 17.68 -21.51 32.38
CA LYS A 33 16.88 -22.07 33.49
C LYS A 33 17.36 -21.59 34.85
N GLU A 34 18.67 -21.50 35.06
CA GLU A 34 19.26 -21.01 36.30
C GLU A 34 18.90 -19.53 36.55
N LEU A 35 19.06 -18.67 35.54
CA LEU A 35 18.72 -17.25 35.66
C LEU A 35 17.21 -17.04 35.91
N LEU A 36 16.35 -17.82 35.25
CA LEU A 36 14.91 -17.81 35.51
C LEU A 36 14.59 -18.28 36.94
N ALA A 37 15.27 -19.31 37.46
CA ALA A 37 15.12 -19.76 38.85
C ALA A 37 15.58 -18.70 39.88
N GLN A 38 16.51 -17.82 39.50
CA GLN A 38 16.92 -16.65 40.30
C GLN A 38 15.94 -15.47 40.21
N GLY A 39 14.85 -15.62 39.45
CA GLY A 39 13.80 -14.61 39.31
C GLY A 39 14.04 -13.61 38.17
N ALA A 40 14.84 -13.97 37.16
CA ALA A 40 14.94 -13.18 35.94
C ALA A 40 13.57 -13.05 35.25
N ASP A 41 13.24 -11.84 34.81
CA ASP A 41 12.04 -11.57 34.01
C ASP A 41 12.26 -12.02 32.56
N ILE A 42 11.51 -13.04 32.15
CA ILE A 42 11.55 -13.60 30.80
C ILE A 42 11.06 -12.61 29.72
N HIS A 43 10.32 -11.58 30.11
CA HIS A 43 9.84 -10.51 29.25
C HIS A 43 10.69 -9.23 29.37
N GLY A 44 11.82 -9.30 30.08
CA GLY A 44 12.74 -8.18 30.21
C GLY A 44 13.11 -7.59 28.85
N ARG A 45 13.27 -6.27 28.79
CA ARG A 45 13.57 -5.54 27.55
C ARG A 45 15.01 -5.05 27.54
N GLY A 46 15.77 -5.50 26.55
CA GLY A 46 17.13 -5.06 26.29
C GLY A 46 17.20 -3.90 25.28
N GLU A 47 18.32 -3.83 24.57
CA GLU A 47 18.53 -2.91 23.46
C GLU A 47 17.43 -3.04 22.41
N ARG A 48 16.97 -1.90 21.89
CA ARG A 48 15.85 -1.79 20.94
C ARG A 48 14.56 -2.46 21.42
N GLY A 49 14.36 -2.61 22.73
CA GLY A 49 13.13 -3.23 23.27
C GLY A 49 13.02 -4.74 23.04
N SER A 50 14.08 -5.38 22.56
CA SER A 50 14.12 -6.82 22.31
C SER A 50 14.04 -7.63 23.61
N THR A 51 13.26 -8.71 23.59
CA THR A 51 13.16 -9.69 24.69
C THR A 51 14.25 -10.78 24.55
N PRO A 52 14.51 -11.60 25.59
CA PRO A 52 15.41 -12.76 25.47
C PRO A 52 15.08 -13.65 24.26
N LEU A 53 13.79 -13.82 23.93
CA LEU A 53 13.36 -14.62 22.78
C LEU A 53 13.74 -13.97 21.44
N HIS A 54 13.69 -12.64 21.31
CA HIS A 54 14.15 -11.94 20.10
C HIS A 54 15.65 -12.19 19.84
N PHE A 55 16.47 -12.20 20.89
CA PHE A 55 17.90 -12.46 20.77
C PHE A 55 18.20 -13.93 20.46
N ALA A 56 17.43 -14.87 21.01
CA ALA A 56 17.64 -16.30 20.83
C ALA A 56 17.38 -16.78 19.38
N VAL A 57 16.46 -16.13 18.66
CA VAL A 57 16.06 -16.51 17.30
C VAL A 57 16.87 -15.82 16.20
N LEU A 58 17.68 -14.82 16.57
CA LEU A 58 18.24 -13.79 15.72
C LEU A 58 19.11 -14.34 14.57
N ALA A 59 18.51 -14.57 13.41
CA ALA A 59 19.15 -14.83 12.13
C ALA A 59 19.69 -13.58 11.37
N PRO A 60 19.22 -12.32 11.55
CA PRO A 60 19.45 -11.30 10.53
C PRO A 60 20.81 -10.59 10.66
N TYR A 61 21.43 -10.52 11.84
CA TYR A 61 22.65 -9.71 12.03
C TYR A 61 23.97 -10.48 12.09
N GLN A 62 23.97 -11.80 11.91
CA GLN A 62 25.20 -12.59 12.07
C GLN A 62 25.47 -13.52 10.89
N LYS A 63 26.37 -13.07 10.01
CA LYS A 63 26.99 -13.89 8.97
C LYS A 63 27.96 -14.94 9.51
N VAL A 64 28.33 -14.88 10.81
CA VAL A 64 29.41 -15.69 11.39
C VAL A 64 28.94 -16.34 12.70
N PRO A 65 29.09 -17.67 12.86
CA PRO A 65 28.79 -18.36 14.11
C PRO A 65 29.65 -17.85 15.29
N PRO A 66 29.19 -18.05 16.54
CA PRO A 66 28.15 -18.99 16.96
C PRO A 66 26.77 -18.34 17.02
N LEU A 67 25.75 -19.07 16.58
CA LEU A 67 24.34 -18.70 16.80
C LEU A 67 23.83 -19.36 18.09
N PRO A 68 22.77 -18.86 18.75
CA PRO A 68 22.21 -19.48 19.95
C PRO A 68 21.77 -20.93 19.69
N SER A 69 21.71 -21.79 20.70
CA SER A 69 21.15 -23.13 20.49
C SER A 69 19.63 -23.05 20.26
N ILE A 70 19.07 -23.89 19.40
CA ILE A 70 17.61 -24.03 19.25
C ILE A 70 16.96 -24.43 20.59
N GLU A 71 17.71 -25.15 21.43
CA GLU A 71 17.26 -25.52 22.76
C GLU A 71 17.06 -24.32 23.70
N VAL A 72 17.76 -23.21 23.46
CA VAL A 72 17.54 -21.94 24.18
C VAL A 72 16.18 -21.35 23.78
N VAL A 73 15.84 -21.37 22.48
CA VAL A 73 14.52 -20.93 22.00
C VAL A 73 13.42 -21.78 22.64
N ARG A 74 13.56 -23.11 22.63
CA ARG A 74 12.63 -24.04 23.27
C ARG A 74 12.48 -23.75 24.76
N THR A 75 13.59 -23.61 25.48
CA THR A 75 13.59 -23.33 26.92
C THR A 75 12.88 -22.02 27.26
N LEU A 76 13.09 -20.96 26.47
CA LEU A 76 12.41 -19.68 26.66
C LEU A 76 10.90 -19.81 26.41
N LEU A 77 10.48 -20.52 25.36
CA LEU A 77 9.06 -20.76 25.08
C LEU A 77 8.40 -21.61 26.16
N ASP A 78 9.04 -22.69 26.61
CA ASP A 78 8.55 -23.56 27.69
C ASP A 78 8.41 -22.80 29.02
N ALA A 79 9.25 -21.79 29.24
CA ALA A 79 9.18 -20.91 30.39
C ALA A 79 8.16 -19.75 30.25
N GLY A 80 7.43 -19.70 29.14
CA GLY A 80 6.34 -18.73 28.92
C GLY A 80 6.76 -17.44 28.23
N ALA A 81 7.89 -17.40 27.52
CA ALA A 81 8.25 -16.24 26.69
C ALA A 81 7.15 -15.99 25.64
N ASP A 82 6.73 -14.73 25.50
CA ASP A 82 5.71 -14.34 24.52
C ASP A 82 6.28 -14.39 23.09
N PRO A 83 5.80 -15.30 22.23
CA PRO A 83 6.30 -15.44 20.87
C PRO A 83 5.79 -14.33 19.92
N ASN A 84 4.85 -13.49 20.37
CA ASN A 84 4.32 -12.35 19.62
C ASN A 84 4.77 -11.00 20.18
N ALA A 85 5.70 -10.99 21.15
CA ALA A 85 6.26 -9.76 21.69
C ALA A 85 6.84 -8.90 20.56
N ARG A 86 6.63 -7.58 20.63
CA ARG A 86 7.17 -6.63 19.65
C ARG A 86 8.33 -5.85 20.25
N ASP A 87 9.40 -5.72 19.48
CA ASP A 87 10.50 -4.81 19.76
C ASP A 87 10.21 -3.39 19.25
N ASN A 88 11.19 -2.47 19.36
CA ASN A 88 11.01 -1.06 18.95
C ASN A 88 10.86 -0.89 17.43
N ASP A 89 11.26 -1.87 16.63
CA ASP A 89 11.08 -1.90 15.16
C ASP A 89 9.76 -2.63 14.80
N ALA A 90 8.90 -2.85 15.79
CA ALA A 90 7.66 -3.60 15.70
C ALA A 90 7.81 -5.06 15.22
N GLN A 91 9.04 -5.62 15.27
CA GLN A 91 9.33 -6.99 14.86
C GLN A 91 8.91 -7.98 15.92
N THR A 92 8.44 -9.15 15.49
CA THR A 92 8.23 -10.31 16.35
C THR A 92 9.44 -11.26 16.29
N PRO A 93 9.62 -12.16 17.27
CA PRO A 93 10.61 -13.22 17.19
C PRO A 93 10.53 -14.04 15.88
N LEU A 94 9.32 -14.27 15.36
CA LEU A 94 9.11 -14.99 14.11
C LEU A 94 9.73 -14.25 12.92
N LEU A 95 9.55 -12.93 12.82
CA LEU A 95 10.16 -12.13 11.76
C LEU A 95 11.69 -12.00 11.94
N ARG A 96 12.17 -11.90 13.19
CA ARG A 96 13.61 -11.90 13.49
C ARG A 96 14.30 -13.25 13.18
N ALA A 97 13.56 -14.34 13.02
CA ALA A 97 14.12 -15.63 12.62
C ALA A 97 14.44 -15.73 11.12
N LEU A 98 13.97 -14.79 10.29
CA LEU A 98 14.18 -14.83 8.84
C LEU A 98 15.62 -14.45 8.46
N PRO A 99 16.29 -15.21 7.57
CA PRO A 99 17.63 -14.88 7.09
C PRO A 99 17.60 -13.75 6.04
N TYR A 100 18.68 -12.96 5.94
CA TYR A 100 18.84 -11.95 4.86
C TYR A 100 19.38 -12.52 3.54
N GLY A 101 19.78 -13.80 3.50
CA GLY A 101 20.41 -14.38 2.32
C GLY A 101 20.11 -15.87 2.15
N ASN A 102 20.62 -16.42 1.05
CA ASN A 102 20.22 -17.74 0.53
C ASN A 102 21.10 -18.87 1.08
N ASP A 103 21.53 -18.80 2.33
CA ASP A 103 22.32 -19.87 2.95
C ASP A 103 21.38 -21.02 3.35
N PRO A 104 21.48 -22.21 2.74
CA PRO A 104 20.60 -23.33 3.05
C PRO A 104 20.65 -23.78 4.52
N THR A 105 21.79 -23.58 5.19
CA THR A 105 21.97 -23.93 6.60
C THR A 105 21.14 -22.99 7.50
N GLN A 106 21.11 -21.71 7.15
CA GLN A 106 20.32 -20.71 7.86
C GLN A 106 18.83 -20.89 7.58
N GLU A 107 18.47 -21.31 6.37
CA GLU A 107 17.09 -21.64 6.01
C GLU A 107 16.53 -22.80 6.86
N LEU A 108 17.24 -23.93 6.93
CA LEU A 108 16.81 -25.09 7.74
C LEU A 108 16.63 -24.72 9.21
N ARG A 109 17.56 -23.94 9.75
CA ARG A 109 17.50 -23.43 11.11
C ARG A 109 16.32 -22.49 11.32
N ALA A 110 16.09 -21.56 10.41
CA ALA A 110 14.98 -20.62 10.47
C ALA A 110 13.63 -21.35 10.41
N LEU A 111 13.49 -22.36 9.55
CA LEU A 111 12.30 -23.21 9.48
C LEU A 111 12.02 -23.92 10.82
N GLU A 112 13.05 -24.51 11.44
CA GLU A 112 12.90 -25.15 12.74
C GLU A 112 12.45 -24.17 13.84
N ILE A 113 13.05 -22.97 13.87
CA ILE A 113 12.67 -21.90 14.81
C ILE A 113 11.23 -21.43 14.55
N ILE A 114 10.85 -21.19 13.29
CA ILE A 114 9.49 -20.75 12.94
C ILE A 114 8.46 -21.81 13.34
N HIS A 115 8.77 -23.10 13.15
CA HIS A 115 7.89 -24.18 13.60
C HIS A 115 7.71 -24.19 15.12
N LEU A 116 8.78 -23.98 15.90
CA LEU A 116 8.70 -23.87 17.36
C LEU A 116 7.87 -22.66 17.79
N LEU A 117 8.14 -21.50 17.21
CA LEU A 117 7.41 -20.26 17.51
C LEU A 117 5.92 -20.41 17.19
N ARG A 118 5.58 -20.99 16.03
CA ARG A 118 4.20 -21.24 15.63
C ARG A 118 3.50 -22.25 16.55
N ALA A 119 4.19 -23.31 16.98
CA ALA A 119 3.67 -24.24 17.97
C ALA A 119 3.37 -23.57 19.32
N ALA A 120 4.12 -22.51 19.66
CA ALA A 120 3.86 -21.66 20.82
C ALA A 120 2.81 -20.55 20.58
N GLY A 121 2.23 -20.46 19.37
CA GLY A 121 1.17 -19.50 19.05
C GLY A 121 1.65 -18.20 18.38
N ALA A 122 2.88 -18.16 17.85
CA ALA A 122 3.34 -17.05 17.02
C ALA A 122 2.48 -16.88 15.78
N LYS A 123 2.18 -15.62 15.43
CA LYS A 123 1.51 -15.24 14.19
C LYS A 123 2.29 -14.14 13.48
N VAL A 124 2.12 -14.04 12.17
CA VAL A 124 2.60 -12.89 11.41
C VAL A 124 1.63 -11.73 11.63
N PRO A 125 2.08 -10.57 12.16
CA PRO A 125 1.22 -9.41 12.33
C PRO A 125 0.82 -8.82 10.97
N SER A 126 -0.42 -8.36 10.84
CA SER A 126 -0.96 -7.77 9.60
C SER A 126 -0.49 -6.34 9.34
N ASP A 127 -0.04 -5.64 10.37
CA ASP A 127 0.32 -4.22 10.38
C ASP A 127 1.83 -3.96 10.24
N VAL A 128 2.65 -5.02 10.25
CA VAL A 128 4.10 -4.88 10.19
C VAL A 128 4.53 -4.66 8.74
N LYS A 129 5.16 -3.51 8.47
CA LYS A 129 5.85 -3.21 7.21
C LYS A 129 6.82 -4.34 6.78
N ASP A 130 7.36 -5.08 7.74
CA ASP A 130 8.19 -6.26 7.50
C ASP A 130 7.44 -7.57 7.21
N ALA A 131 6.15 -7.75 7.54
CA ALA A 131 5.38 -8.91 7.07
C ALA A 131 5.24 -8.85 5.54
N ARG A 132 5.04 -7.64 5.04
CA ARG A 132 5.12 -7.28 3.62
C ARG A 132 6.54 -7.52 3.08
N ALA A 133 7.59 -6.96 3.71
CA ALA A 133 8.97 -7.20 3.25
C ALA A 133 9.42 -8.68 3.33
N ALA A 134 8.95 -9.45 4.30
CA ALA A 134 9.24 -10.88 4.48
C ALA A 134 8.61 -11.73 3.37
N ALA A 135 7.40 -11.38 2.94
CA ALA A 135 6.75 -11.98 1.78
C ALA A 135 7.51 -11.71 0.48
N PHE A 136 8.13 -10.53 0.36
CA PHE A 136 8.84 -10.10 -0.84
C PHE A 136 10.34 -10.44 -0.86
N ARG A 137 10.89 -10.97 0.24
CA ARG A 137 12.22 -11.62 0.26
C ARG A 137 12.10 -13.02 -0.36
N MET A 138 11.80 -13.08 -1.66
CA MET A 138 11.48 -14.28 -2.45
C MET A 138 12.66 -15.24 -2.69
N HIS A 139 13.37 -15.61 -1.63
CA HIS A 139 14.59 -16.41 -1.72
C HIS A 139 14.38 -17.89 -1.39
N SER A 140 13.39 -18.21 -0.56
CA SER A 140 13.02 -19.58 -0.18
C SER A 140 11.50 -19.78 -0.20
N PRO A 141 10.98 -20.66 -1.08
CA PRO A 141 9.59 -21.08 -1.04
C PRO A 141 9.21 -21.75 0.29
N GLY A 142 10.14 -22.46 0.93
CA GLY A 142 9.91 -23.14 2.20
C GLY A 142 9.63 -22.16 3.34
N LEU A 143 10.47 -21.13 3.48
CA LEU A 143 10.26 -20.07 4.48
C LEU A 143 8.99 -19.29 4.22
N TYR A 144 8.69 -19.00 2.95
CA TYR A 144 7.48 -18.31 2.59
C TYR A 144 6.22 -19.14 2.88
N ALA A 145 6.26 -20.45 2.63
CA ALA A 145 5.19 -21.37 3.04
C ALA A 145 4.98 -21.36 4.56
N ALA A 146 6.07 -21.35 5.35
CA ALA A 146 5.99 -21.27 6.80
C ALA A 146 5.41 -19.94 7.30
N LEU A 147 5.66 -18.83 6.60
CA LEU A 147 5.05 -17.53 6.89
C LEU A 147 3.53 -17.55 6.61
N LEU A 148 3.11 -18.11 5.47
CA LEU A 148 1.69 -18.29 5.16
C LEU A 148 1.00 -19.18 6.21
N ASP A 149 1.67 -20.25 6.65
CA ASP A 149 1.17 -21.15 7.70
C ASP A 149 1.07 -20.47 9.08
N ALA A 150 1.83 -19.38 9.28
CA ALA A 150 1.79 -18.51 10.46
C ALA A 150 0.80 -17.33 10.30
N GLY A 151 0.00 -17.32 9.22
CA GLY A 151 -1.06 -16.35 8.99
C GLY A 151 -0.64 -15.08 8.23
N ALA A 152 0.48 -15.11 7.51
CA ALA A 152 0.83 -14.01 6.62
C ALA A 152 -0.25 -13.82 5.54
N PRO A 153 -0.65 -12.56 5.23
CA PRO A 153 -1.60 -12.29 4.15
C PRO A 153 -0.99 -12.69 2.80
N ILE A 154 -1.74 -13.48 2.03
CA ILE A 154 -1.28 -14.06 0.76
C ILE A 154 -1.22 -13.03 -0.38
N ASP A 155 -2.13 -12.05 -0.38
CA ASP A 155 -2.25 -11.01 -1.42
C ASP A 155 -1.83 -9.62 -0.91
N VAL A 156 -0.84 -9.56 -0.01
CA VAL A 156 -0.27 -8.30 0.46
C VAL A 156 0.29 -7.49 -0.72
N ARG A 157 0.09 -6.17 -0.74
CA ARG A 157 0.54 -5.35 -1.88
C ARG A 157 1.80 -4.58 -1.54
N ASP A 158 2.76 -4.51 -2.48
CA ASP A 158 3.95 -3.67 -2.38
C ASP A 158 3.70 -2.20 -2.78
N ASP A 159 4.75 -1.38 -2.92
CA ASP A 159 4.62 0.06 -3.25
C ASP A 159 4.21 0.26 -4.71
N SER A 160 4.37 -0.77 -5.55
CA SER A 160 3.84 -0.83 -6.91
C SER A 160 2.49 -1.53 -6.97
N ASP A 161 1.82 -1.65 -5.81
CA ASP A 161 0.53 -2.31 -5.65
C ASP A 161 0.55 -3.79 -6.13
N SER A 162 1.75 -4.39 -6.23
CA SER A 162 1.96 -5.75 -6.71
C SER A 162 1.82 -6.76 -5.57
N THR A 163 1.03 -7.80 -5.80
CA THR A 163 0.94 -8.96 -4.88
C THR A 163 2.20 -9.84 -4.96
N PRO A 164 2.45 -10.78 -4.01
CA PRO A 164 3.49 -11.80 -4.16
C PRO A 164 3.41 -12.59 -5.47
N LEU A 165 2.20 -12.83 -5.99
CA LEU A 165 2.02 -13.56 -7.25
C LEU A 165 2.53 -12.77 -8.47
N HIS A 166 2.27 -11.45 -8.54
CA HIS A 166 2.89 -10.53 -9.49
C HIS A 166 4.42 -10.58 -9.43
N ASN A 167 4.99 -10.49 -8.21
CA ASN A 167 6.43 -10.51 -8.03
C ASN A 167 7.05 -11.84 -8.46
N ALA A 168 6.44 -12.97 -8.10
CA ALA A 168 6.86 -14.30 -8.53
C ALA A 168 6.85 -14.44 -10.06
N ALA A 169 5.76 -13.99 -10.68
CA ALA A 169 5.55 -14.02 -12.12
C ALA A 169 6.55 -13.13 -12.87
N THR A 170 6.84 -11.94 -12.34
CA THR A 170 7.73 -10.94 -12.95
C THR A 170 9.21 -11.36 -12.92
N HIS A 171 9.63 -12.09 -11.89
CA HIS A 171 11.02 -12.50 -11.70
C HIS A 171 11.35 -13.91 -12.23
N GLY A 172 10.34 -14.64 -12.74
CA GLY A 172 10.52 -15.99 -13.26
C GLY A 172 10.63 -17.05 -12.16
N HIS A 173 10.02 -16.83 -10.98
CA HIS A 173 10.13 -17.73 -9.83
C HIS A 173 9.03 -18.81 -9.81
N VAL A 174 9.19 -19.85 -10.63
CA VAL A 174 8.23 -20.96 -10.77
C VAL A 174 7.78 -21.56 -9.42
N PRO A 175 8.69 -21.92 -8.48
CA PRO A 175 8.26 -22.57 -7.22
C PRO A 175 7.39 -21.67 -6.33
N PHE A 176 7.56 -20.35 -6.41
CA PHE A 176 6.73 -19.40 -5.67
C PHE A 176 5.35 -19.27 -6.30
N VAL A 177 5.26 -19.26 -7.64
CA VAL A 177 3.96 -19.28 -8.34
C VAL A 177 3.18 -20.54 -7.97
N GLU A 178 3.82 -21.71 -8.00
CA GLU A 178 3.19 -22.98 -7.58
C GLU A 178 2.68 -22.91 -6.15
N LEU A 179 3.52 -22.46 -5.21
CA LEU A 179 3.15 -22.31 -3.81
C LEU A 179 1.96 -21.34 -3.63
N LEU A 180 2.03 -20.14 -4.22
CA LEU A 180 0.98 -19.12 -4.08
C LEU A 180 -0.36 -19.60 -4.65
N LEU A 181 -0.35 -20.20 -5.84
CA LEU A 181 -1.56 -20.77 -6.44
C LEU A 181 -2.13 -21.91 -5.59
N ALA A 182 -1.27 -22.78 -5.07
CA ALA A 182 -1.70 -23.87 -4.18
C ALA A 182 -2.29 -23.38 -2.85
N ARG A 183 -1.94 -22.17 -2.42
CA ARG A 183 -2.45 -21.52 -1.21
C ARG A 183 -3.62 -20.56 -1.47
N GLY A 184 -4.09 -20.47 -2.72
CA GLY A 184 -5.29 -19.71 -3.09
C GLY A 184 -5.06 -18.22 -3.32
N ALA A 185 -3.86 -17.82 -3.76
CA ALA A 185 -3.57 -16.43 -4.13
C ALA A 185 -4.51 -15.94 -5.25
N GLU A 186 -4.84 -14.65 -5.24
CA GLU A 186 -5.71 -14.05 -6.24
C GLU A 186 -5.04 -14.03 -7.63
N VAL A 187 -5.44 -14.96 -8.50
CA VAL A 187 -4.78 -15.19 -9.80
C VAL A 187 -4.91 -14.02 -10.79
N ASN A 188 -5.91 -13.17 -10.59
CA ASN A 188 -6.27 -12.04 -11.46
C ASN A 188 -6.18 -10.69 -10.75
N ALA A 189 -5.49 -10.62 -9.60
CA ALA A 189 -5.21 -9.34 -8.94
C ALA A 189 -4.54 -8.38 -9.92
N LEU A 190 -4.73 -7.08 -9.72
CA LEU A 190 -4.11 -6.04 -10.54
C LEU A 190 -3.04 -5.31 -9.74
N ASP A 191 -1.87 -5.15 -10.36
CA ASP A 191 -0.83 -4.25 -9.87
C ASP A 191 -1.12 -2.79 -10.24
N GLY A 192 -0.27 -1.87 -9.79
CA GLY A 192 -0.42 -0.43 -10.02
C GLY A 192 -0.30 -0.01 -11.49
N LEU A 193 -0.02 -0.94 -12.40
CA LEU A 193 0.00 -0.74 -13.85
C LEU A 193 -1.16 -1.48 -14.54
N GLY A 194 -2.16 -1.94 -13.78
CA GLY A 194 -3.35 -2.63 -14.29
C GLY A 194 -3.06 -3.99 -14.92
N ARG A 195 -1.94 -4.62 -14.57
CA ARG A 195 -1.55 -5.93 -15.11
C ARG A 195 -1.98 -7.01 -14.14
N THR A 196 -2.39 -8.15 -14.68
CA THR A 196 -2.48 -9.39 -13.90
C THR A 196 -1.10 -10.01 -13.74
N PRO A 197 -0.91 -10.99 -12.83
CA PRO A 197 0.30 -11.79 -12.80
C PRO A 197 0.62 -12.45 -14.14
N LEU A 198 -0.40 -12.91 -14.88
CA LEU A 198 -0.22 -13.49 -16.22
C LEU A 198 0.22 -12.44 -17.23
N GLY A 199 -0.40 -11.24 -17.21
CA GLY A 199 0.01 -10.11 -18.05
C GLY A 199 1.45 -9.67 -17.77
N ALA A 200 1.87 -9.65 -16.50
CA ALA A 200 3.24 -9.33 -16.10
C ALA A 200 4.25 -10.38 -16.61
N ALA A 201 3.94 -11.68 -16.46
CA ALA A 201 4.78 -12.78 -16.97
C ALA A 201 4.95 -12.73 -18.49
N LEU A 202 3.86 -12.55 -19.24
CA LEU A 202 3.88 -12.44 -20.70
C LEU A 202 4.75 -11.28 -21.18
N ARG A 203 4.63 -10.11 -20.53
CA ARG A 203 5.45 -8.95 -20.85
C ARG A 203 6.93 -9.21 -20.59
N LYS A 204 7.26 -9.79 -19.43
CA LYS A 204 8.65 -10.09 -19.05
C LYS A 204 9.29 -11.14 -19.96
N ARG A 205 8.53 -12.15 -20.39
CA ARG A 205 8.97 -13.15 -21.38
C ARG A 205 9.49 -12.52 -22.67
N GLU A 206 8.87 -11.43 -23.12
CA GLU A 206 9.20 -10.78 -24.39
C GLU A 206 10.45 -9.86 -24.33
N GLU A 207 10.94 -9.55 -23.13
CA GLU A 207 12.10 -8.68 -22.90
C GLU A 207 13.37 -9.21 -23.60
N PRO A 208 14.14 -8.35 -24.29
CA PRO A 208 15.33 -8.76 -25.04
C PRO A 208 16.35 -9.53 -24.19
N TRP A 209 16.53 -9.13 -22.94
CA TRP A 209 17.48 -9.77 -22.04
C TRP A 209 17.02 -11.17 -21.60
N VAL A 210 15.72 -11.43 -21.43
CA VAL A 210 15.18 -12.76 -21.09
C VAL A 210 15.44 -13.74 -22.23
N LYS A 211 15.20 -13.29 -23.46
CA LYS A 211 15.47 -14.07 -24.67
C LYS A 211 16.97 -14.31 -24.87
N ALA A 212 17.79 -13.26 -24.71
CA ALA A 212 19.25 -13.36 -24.88
C ALA A 212 19.92 -14.31 -23.88
N HIS A 213 19.38 -14.41 -22.66
CA HIS A 213 19.90 -15.30 -21.61
C HIS A 213 19.18 -16.65 -21.53
N ASN A 214 18.35 -16.99 -22.54
CA ASN A 214 17.61 -18.27 -22.62
C ASN A 214 16.77 -18.58 -21.36
N ARG A 215 16.19 -17.55 -20.73
CA ARG A 215 15.36 -17.66 -19.52
C ARG A 215 13.87 -17.82 -19.80
N THR A 216 13.48 -17.99 -21.06
CA THR A 216 12.06 -18.06 -21.47
C THR A 216 11.33 -19.27 -20.90
N ALA A 217 12.04 -20.38 -20.64
CA ALA A 217 11.44 -21.61 -20.13
C ALA A 217 10.74 -21.44 -18.77
N ASP A 218 11.32 -20.65 -17.86
CA ASP A 218 10.70 -20.35 -16.55
C ASP A 218 9.40 -19.56 -16.74
N PHE A 219 9.40 -18.57 -17.64
CA PHE A 219 8.22 -17.79 -17.96
C PHE A 219 7.15 -18.61 -18.69
N ASP A 220 7.53 -19.51 -19.61
CA ASP A 220 6.61 -20.43 -20.27
C ASP A 220 5.92 -21.35 -19.24
N ALA A 221 6.67 -21.85 -18.25
CA ALA A 221 6.12 -22.65 -17.16
C ALA A 221 5.16 -21.85 -16.27
N ILE A 222 5.51 -20.61 -15.92
CA ILE A 222 4.66 -19.70 -15.14
C ILE A 222 3.38 -19.38 -15.89
N ILE A 223 3.47 -19.08 -17.18
CA ILE A 223 2.29 -18.81 -18.03
C ILE A 223 1.35 -20.00 -18.00
N ALA A 224 1.86 -21.22 -18.23
CA ALA A 224 1.04 -22.43 -18.18
C ALA A 224 0.43 -22.69 -16.79
N LEU A 225 1.13 -22.35 -15.71
CA LEU A 225 0.62 -22.43 -14.34
C LEU A 225 -0.55 -21.45 -14.11
N LEU A 226 -0.35 -20.18 -14.48
CA LEU A 226 -1.33 -19.12 -14.30
C LEU A 226 -2.58 -19.36 -15.18
N GLU A 227 -2.41 -19.74 -16.44
CA GLU A 227 -3.53 -20.09 -17.35
C GLU A 227 -4.36 -21.24 -16.77
N ARG A 228 -3.71 -22.31 -16.28
CA ARG A 228 -4.39 -23.45 -15.65
C ARG A 228 -5.13 -23.06 -14.37
N ALA A 229 -4.67 -22.04 -13.67
CA ALA A 229 -5.34 -21.48 -12.50
C ALA A 229 -6.47 -20.49 -12.84
N GLY A 230 -6.79 -20.28 -14.12
CA GLY A 230 -7.82 -19.33 -14.54
C GLY A 230 -7.32 -17.88 -14.63
N GLY A 231 -6.00 -17.68 -14.63
CA GLY A 231 -5.37 -16.40 -14.87
C GLY A 231 -5.67 -15.89 -16.28
N GLN A 232 -5.99 -14.62 -16.39
CA GLN A 232 -6.25 -13.96 -17.66
C GLN A 232 -5.10 -13.00 -17.98
N PRO A 233 -4.59 -12.94 -19.23
CA PRO A 233 -3.48 -12.05 -19.60
C PRO A 233 -3.86 -10.58 -19.44
N ARG A 234 -5.16 -10.32 -19.56
CA ARG A 234 -5.87 -9.12 -19.16
C ARG A 234 -7.18 -9.61 -18.56
N VAL A 235 -7.60 -9.09 -17.42
CA VAL A 235 -8.97 -9.34 -16.98
C VAL A 235 -9.89 -8.65 -17.99
N SER A 236 -10.78 -9.43 -18.62
CA SER A 236 -11.82 -8.84 -19.45
C SER A 236 -12.78 -8.12 -18.52
N TYR A 237 -12.66 -6.80 -18.46
CA TYR A 237 -13.81 -6.00 -18.10
C TYR A 237 -14.91 -6.26 -19.12
N SER A 238 -16.16 -6.22 -18.70
CA SER A 238 -17.22 -5.93 -19.66
C SER A 238 -16.85 -4.61 -20.31
N TRP A 239 -16.40 -4.65 -21.57
CA TRP A 239 -16.39 -3.45 -22.40
C TRP A 239 -17.79 -2.88 -22.31
N SER A 240 -17.94 -1.69 -21.75
CA SER A 240 -19.27 -1.15 -21.54
C SER A 240 -19.94 -0.97 -22.90
N GLU A 241 -21.10 -1.61 -23.06
CA GLU A 241 -22.24 -0.97 -23.69
C GLU A 241 -22.29 0.47 -23.21
N ASP A 242 -22.21 1.44 -24.13
CA ASP A 242 -22.29 2.90 -23.89
C ASP A 242 -22.02 3.34 -22.43
N PRO A 243 -20.81 3.83 -22.07
CA PRO A 243 -20.53 4.26 -20.70
C PRO A 243 -21.40 5.44 -20.23
N PHE A 244 -22.16 6.06 -21.13
CA PHE A 244 -23.17 7.07 -20.84
C PHE A 244 -24.59 6.49 -20.77
N ALA A 245 -24.73 5.16 -20.81
CA ALA A 245 -26.02 4.51 -20.69
C ALA A 245 -26.69 4.93 -19.36
N PRO A 246 -27.94 5.38 -19.40
CA PRO A 246 -28.60 5.89 -18.21
C PRO A 246 -28.75 4.79 -17.16
N PHE A 247 -28.53 5.15 -15.90
CA PHE A 247 -28.82 4.31 -14.75
C PHE A 247 -30.24 4.65 -14.27
N PRO A 248 -31.23 3.74 -14.40
CA PRO A 248 -32.57 3.97 -13.89
C PRO A 248 -32.54 4.18 -12.38
N ILE A 249 -33.43 5.04 -11.88
CA ILE A 249 -33.51 5.39 -10.47
C ILE A 249 -34.94 5.25 -9.95
N ASP A 250 -35.09 4.65 -8.77
CA ASP A 250 -36.32 4.75 -7.99
C ASP A 250 -36.28 6.05 -7.16
N THR A 251 -36.94 7.09 -7.66
CA THR A 251 -36.99 8.41 -7.01
C THR A 251 -37.70 8.39 -5.66
N ALA A 252 -38.63 7.47 -5.43
CA ALA A 252 -39.31 7.31 -4.14
C ALA A 252 -38.41 6.64 -3.12
N ALA A 253 -37.66 5.60 -3.52
CA ALA A 253 -36.65 4.97 -2.68
C ALA A 253 -35.51 5.94 -2.35
N LEU A 254 -35.04 6.73 -3.32
CA LEU A 254 -34.02 7.77 -3.09
C LEU A 254 -34.49 8.77 -2.03
N ARG A 255 -35.72 9.31 -2.16
CA ARG A 255 -36.27 10.26 -1.17
C ARG A 255 -36.40 9.66 0.23
N ALA A 256 -36.62 8.36 0.35
CA ALA A 256 -36.67 7.67 1.64
C ALA A 256 -35.28 7.39 2.24
N ALA A 257 -34.28 7.13 1.40
CA ALA A 257 -32.90 6.84 1.81
C ALA A 257 -32.06 8.11 2.05
N ALA A 258 -32.42 9.23 1.41
CA ALA A 258 -31.66 10.47 1.48
C ALA A 258 -31.66 11.08 2.91
N PRO A 259 -30.54 11.71 3.33
CA PRO A 259 -30.46 12.49 4.55
C PRO A 259 -31.64 13.46 4.75
N LYS A 260 -32.19 13.52 5.97
CA LYS A 260 -33.39 14.31 6.31
C LYS A 260 -33.28 15.82 6.02
N SER A 261 -32.06 16.36 5.92
CA SER A 261 -31.78 17.78 5.64
C SER A 261 -32.14 18.22 4.22
N TRP A 262 -32.55 17.30 3.35
CA TRP A 262 -32.72 17.58 1.92
C TRP A 262 -34.16 17.47 1.42
N LEU A 263 -35.09 17.05 2.30
CA LEU A 263 -36.52 16.91 2.00
C LEU A 263 -37.25 18.23 1.72
N ASP A 264 -36.57 19.38 1.84
CA ASP A 264 -37.11 20.71 1.53
C ASP A 264 -36.79 21.17 0.09
N VAL A 265 -35.97 20.42 -0.66
CA VAL A 265 -35.70 20.68 -2.09
C VAL A 265 -36.60 19.75 -2.90
N GLU A 266 -37.52 20.30 -3.69
CA GLU A 266 -38.20 19.51 -4.73
C GLU A 266 -37.15 19.04 -5.73
N LEU A 267 -36.75 17.78 -5.58
CA LEU A 267 -36.03 17.06 -6.62
C LEU A 267 -36.93 16.86 -7.83
N ASP A 268 -36.69 17.67 -8.85
CA ASP A 268 -37.16 17.44 -10.21
C ASP A 268 -35.96 16.90 -11.03
N VAL A 269 -35.60 15.63 -10.80
CA VAL A 269 -34.53 14.94 -11.52
C VAL A 269 -35.09 13.70 -12.21
N ASP A 270 -34.77 13.54 -13.49
CA ASP A 270 -35.29 12.48 -14.35
C ASP A 270 -34.33 11.28 -14.45
N SER A 271 -33.11 11.39 -13.91
CA SER A 271 -32.10 10.31 -13.95
C SER A 271 -31.13 10.28 -12.76
N ALA A 272 -30.49 9.12 -12.54
CA ALA A 272 -29.39 9.00 -11.58
C ALA A 272 -28.19 9.90 -11.93
N GLN A 273 -27.96 10.13 -13.23
CA GLN A 273 -26.91 11.03 -13.69
C GLN A 273 -27.21 12.45 -13.25
N GLU A 274 -28.39 13.00 -13.59
CA GLU A 274 -28.81 14.34 -13.15
C GLU A 274 -28.75 14.51 -11.63
N PHE A 275 -29.14 13.49 -10.88
CA PHE A 275 -29.01 13.52 -9.43
C PHE A 275 -27.54 13.57 -8.97
N ALA A 276 -26.71 12.62 -9.43
CA ALA A 276 -25.33 12.48 -8.97
C ALA A 276 -24.43 13.65 -9.40
N THR A 277 -24.59 14.10 -10.65
CA THR A 277 -23.84 15.24 -11.19
C THR A 277 -24.46 16.58 -10.78
N GLY A 278 -25.71 16.57 -10.30
CA GLY A 278 -26.42 17.72 -9.75
C GLY A 278 -26.22 17.94 -8.26
N LEU A 279 -25.34 17.18 -7.59
CA LEU A 279 -24.99 17.40 -6.17
C LEU A 279 -24.28 18.74 -5.91
N HIS A 280 -24.06 19.56 -6.95
CA HIS A 280 -23.71 20.96 -6.80
C HIS A 280 -24.69 21.70 -5.89
N HIS A 281 -24.18 22.49 -4.93
CA HIS A 281 -24.93 23.16 -3.86
C HIS A 281 -25.38 22.30 -2.66
N SER A 282 -24.98 21.02 -2.54
CA SER A 282 -25.29 20.21 -1.35
C SER A 282 -24.61 20.70 -0.05
N GLY A 283 -23.78 21.74 -0.13
CA GLY A 283 -22.98 22.24 0.99
C GLY A 283 -21.68 21.45 1.13
N ASP A 284 -21.33 21.12 2.37
CA ASP A 284 -20.13 20.37 2.77
C ASP A 284 -19.97 19.04 1.97
N PRO A 285 -18.79 18.71 1.44
CA PRO A 285 -18.48 17.47 0.71
C PRO A 285 -18.93 16.18 1.36
N ASP A 286 -18.89 16.08 2.68
CA ASP A 286 -19.36 14.87 3.37
C ASP A 286 -20.86 14.63 3.14
N GLN A 287 -21.63 15.71 2.94
CA GLN A 287 -23.04 15.61 2.56
C GLN A 287 -23.17 15.12 1.12
N ALA A 288 -22.41 15.68 0.17
CA ALA A 288 -22.40 15.22 -1.22
C ALA A 288 -22.09 13.72 -1.33
N LEU A 289 -21.05 13.26 -0.62
CA LEU A 289 -20.67 11.84 -0.55
C LEU A 289 -21.73 10.97 0.15
N ALA A 290 -22.44 11.50 1.16
CA ALA A 290 -23.56 10.79 1.78
C ALA A 290 -24.74 10.64 0.82
N PHE A 291 -25.06 11.67 0.03
CA PHE A 291 -26.10 11.61 -1.00
C PHE A 291 -25.75 10.63 -2.11
N LEU A 292 -24.51 10.64 -2.60
CA LEU A 292 -24.04 9.69 -3.60
C LEU A 292 -24.10 8.24 -3.08
N ALA A 293 -23.82 8.02 -1.80
CA ALA A 293 -23.96 6.70 -1.17
C ALA A 293 -25.43 6.26 -1.03
N ALA A 294 -26.33 7.18 -0.69
CA ALA A 294 -27.76 6.89 -0.67
C ALA A 294 -28.28 6.51 -2.07
N LEU A 295 -27.83 7.21 -3.13
CA LEU A 295 -28.12 6.81 -4.51
C LEU A 295 -27.65 5.39 -4.81
N ARG A 296 -26.39 5.07 -4.49
CA ARG A 296 -25.83 3.74 -4.74
C ARG A 296 -26.70 2.62 -4.17
N ASP A 297 -27.27 2.83 -2.99
CA ASP A 297 -28.05 1.81 -2.28
C ASP A 297 -29.49 1.64 -2.84
N VAL A 298 -29.96 2.54 -3.71
CA VAL A 298 -31.31 2.52 -4.31
C VAL A 298 -31.33 2.31 -5.83
N LEU A 299 -30.17 2.12 -6.46
CA LEU A 299 -30.10 1.81 -7.89
C LEU A 299 -30.57 0.37 -8.16
N ASP A 300 -31.47 0.22 -9.13
CA ASP A 300 -32.06 -1.07 -9.51
C ASP A 300 -31.11 -1.97 -10.33
N VAL A 301 -29.96 -1.44 -10.72
CA VAL A 301 -28.95 -2.13 -11.51
C VAL A 301 -27.69 -2.36 -10.67
N PRO A 302 -27.05 -3.53 -10.77
CA PRO A 302 -25.83 -3.80 -10.00
C PRO A 302 -24.66 -2.91 -10.45
N PRO A 303 -23.68 -2.64 -9.57
CA PRO A 303 -22.48 -1.90 -9.93
C PRO A 303 -21.69 -2.65 -10.99
N ARG A 304 -21.12 -1.92 -11.95
CA ARG A 304 -20.34 -2.47 -13.06
C ARG A 304 -18.92 -1.97 -13.00
N HIS A 305 -17.98 -2.82 -13.43
CA HIS A 305 -16.62 -2.39 -13.69
C HIS A 305 -16.48 -2.07 -15.18
N VAL A 306 -16.19 -0.81 -15.51
CA VAL A 306 -16.08 -0.32 -16.89
C VAL A 306 -14.66 0.18 -17.16
N ARG A 307 -14.07 -0.24 -18.28
CA ARG A 307 -12.77 0.27 -18.75
C ARG A 307 -12.93 1.07 -20.05
N LEU A 308 -12.42 2.29 -20.06
CA LEU A 308 -12.42 3.22 -21.19
C LEU A 308 -11.05 3.28 -21.85
N GLN A 309 -11.01 3.34 -23.18
CA GLN A 309 -9.75 3.41 -23.94
C GLN A 309 -9.35 4.83 -24.28
N GLY A 310 -8.06 5.12 -24.11
CA GLY A 310 -7.41 6.33 -24.57
C GLY A 310 -7.59 7.49 -23.60
N PRO A 311 -6.78 8.55 -23.76
CA PRO A 311 -6.99 9.79 -23.05
C PRO A 311 -8.43 10.27 -23.28
N LEU A 312 -9.12 10.59 -22.19
CA LEU A 312 -10.52 10.98 -22.20
C LEU A 312 -10.65 12.38 -21.65
N THR A 313 -11.28 13.25 -22.45
CA THR A 313 -11.70 14.58 -22.01
C THR A 313 -13.21 14.58 -21.87
N LEU A 314 -13.71 14.78 -20.65
CA LEU A 314 -15.13 14.82 -20.35
C LEU A 314 -15.62 16.27 -20.37
N GLU A 315 -16.26 16.64 -21.48
CA GLU A 315 -16.90 17.95 -21.70
C GLU A 315 -18.42 17.92 -21.41
N ARG A 316 -18.89 16.93 -20.64
CA ARG A 316 -20.28 16.80 -20.21
C ARG A 316 -20.36 16.12 -18.85
N PRO A 317 -21.45 16.32 -18.08
CA PRO A 317 -21.63 15.62 -16.82
C PRO A 317 -21.57 14.10 -17.00
N PHE A 318 -20.93 13.40 -16.08
CA PHE A 318 -20.72 11.96 -16.16
C PHE A 318 -21.04 11.25 -14.84
N PHE A 319 -21.83 10.19 -14.90
CA PHE A 319 -22.13 9.35 -13.75
C PHE A 319 -21.91 7.88 -14.10
N HIS A 320 -21.19 7.17 -13.23
CA HIS A 320 -21.00 5.72 -13.34
C HIS A 320 -21.29 5.00 -12.03
N HIS A 321 -22.12 3.95 -12.12
CA HIS A 321 -22.38 3.05 -11.00
C HIS A 321 -21.45 1.83 -11.03
N GLY A 322 -20.50 1.81 -10.10
CA GLY A 322 -19.46 0.79 -9.95
C GLY A 322 -18.07 1.35 -10.21
N ASP A 323 -17.12 0.50 -10.56
CA ASP A 323 -15.73 0.89 -10.76
C ASP A 323 -15.51 1.41 -12.19
N LEU A 324 -14.69 2.45 -12.32
CA LEU A 324 -14.29 3.03 -13.60
C LEU A 324 -12.78 2.99 -13.76
N GLU A 325 -12.31 2.42 -14.87
CA GLU A 325 -10.90 2.40 -15.27
C GLU A 325 -10.72 3.16 -16.59
N VAL A 326 -9.74 4.07 -16.67
CA VAL A 326 -9.43 4.85 -17.88
C VAL A 326 -7.99 4.62 -18.29
N GLU A 327 -7.79 4.20 -19.54
CA GLU A 327 -6.47 4.03 -20.14
C GLU A 327 -5.91 5.38 -20.64
N GLY A 328 -4.98 5.99 -19.91
CA GLY A 328 -4.37 7.27 -20.28
C GLY A 328 -4.86 8.42 -19.40
N HIS A 329 -4.73 9.65 -19.89
CA HIS A 329 -5.15 10.84 -19.13
C HIS A 329 -6.69 10.93 -19.05
N LEU A 330 -7.21 11.36 -17.90
CA LEU A 330 -8.62 11.69 -17.73
C LEU A 330 -8.71 13.17 -17.35
N SER A 331 -9.22 14.00 -18.27
CA SER A 331 -9.46 15.42 -18.02
C SER A 331 -10.96 15.65 -17.80
N ILE A 332 -11.33 16.14 -16.62
CA ILE A 332 -12.70 16.39 -16.20
C ILE A 332 -12.96 17.89 -16.25
N HIS A 333 -13.93 18.32 -17.07
CA HIS A 333 -14.34 19.74 -17.17
C HIS A 333 -15.75 20.01 -16.64
N GLU A 334 -16.50 18.95 -16.39
CA GLU A 334 -17.92 18.99 -16.02
C GLU A 334 -18.15 18.04 -14.83
N PRO A 335 -19.27 18.19 -14.09
CA PRO A 335 -19.55 17.37 -12.92
C PRO A 335 -19.43 15.85 -13.16
N PHE A 336 -18.71 15.17 -12.28
CA PHE A 336 -18.29 13.78 -12.44
C PHE A 336 -18.56 12.99 -11.16
N ALA A 337 -19.23 11.85 -11.26
CA ALA A 337 -19.53 11.02 -10.11
C ALA A 337 -19.36 9.53 -10.38
N VAL A 338 -18.71 8.83 -9.44
CA VAL A 338 -18.48 7.37 -9.50
C VAL A 338 -18.82 6.74 -8.14
N THR A 339 -19.68 5.72 -8.14
CA THR A 339 -20.06 5.06 -6.88
C THR A 339 -19.09 3.96 -6.42
N GLY A 340 -18.14 3.56 -7.27
CA GLY A 340 -17.05 2.63 -6.96
C GLY A 340 -15.69 3.32 -7.01
N SER A 341 -14.64 2.57 -7.31
CA SER A 341 -13.27 3.10 -7.42
C SER A 341 -12.99 3.67 -8.82
N LEU A 342 -12.16 4.72 -8.87
CA LEU A 342 -11.66 5.32 -10.11
C LEU A 342 -10.18 4.99 -10.29
N ILE A 343 -9.84 4.36 -11.43
CA ILE A 343 -8.46 4.02 -11.80
C ILE A 343 -8.13 4.75 -13.10
N VAL A 344 -7.07 5.57 -13.12
CA VAL A 344 -6.63 6.32 -14.29
C VAL A 344 -5.16 5.96 -14.57
N HIS A 345 -4.89 5.29 -15.69
CA HIS A 345 -3.53 4.90 -16.09
C HIS A 345 -2.80 6.08 -16.75
N GLY A 346 -2.76 7.21 -16.06
CA GLY A 346 -2.30 8.49 -16.57
C GLY A 346 -2.51 9.59 -15.54
N VAL A 347 -2.64 10.81 -16.05
CA VAL A 347 -2.91 12.01 -15.24
C VAL A 347 -4.41 12.17 -15.11
N LEU A 348 -4.89 12.32 -13.89
CA LEU A 348 -6.24 12.76 -13.61
C LEU A 348 -6.19 14.28 -13.45
N GLU A 349 -6.79 14.99 -14.40
CA GLU A 349 -6.85 16.45 -14.40
C GLU A 349 -8.29 16.87 -14.11
N ASP A 350 -8.48 17.66 -13.07
CA ASP A 350 -9.72 18.35 -12.76
C ASP A 350 -9.57 19.83 -13.13
N LEU A 351 -10.15 20.21 -14.29
CA LEU A 351 -9.84 21.44 -15.01
C LEU A 351 -11.03 22.39 -15.07
N GLY A 352 -11.42 22.98 -13.94
CA GLY A 352 -12.16 24.23 -13.93
C GLY A 352 -13.05 24.49 -12.71
N PRO A 353 -13.56 25.72 -12.56
CA PRO A 353 -14.43 26.14 -11.46
C PRO A 353 -15.85 25.52 -11.50
N GLY A 354 -16.13 24.62 -12.46
CA GLY A 354 -17.40 23.92 -12.61
C GLY A 354 -17.27 22.40 -12.55
N SER A 355 -16.06 21.87 -12.42
CA SER A 355 -15.84 20.44 -12.24
C SER A 355 -16.12 20.07 -10.78
N LEU A 356 -16.95 19.05 -10.61
CA LEU A 356 -17.45 18.61 -9.31
C LEU A 356 -17.25 17.11 -9.25
N VAL A 357 -16.20 16.67 -8.60
CA VAL A 357 -15.79 15.28 -8.60
C VAL A 357 -16.25 14.62 -7.30
N ASN A 358 -17.11 13.61 -7.41
CA ASN A 358 -17.63 12.86 -6.26
C ASN A 358 -17.39 11.36 -6.44
N ILE A 359 -16.54 10.77 -5.60
CA ILE A 359 -16.11 9.38 -5.73
C ILE A 359 -16.30 8.65 -4.39
N LEU A 360 -17.05 7.55 -4.38
CA LEU A 360 -17.25 6.77 -3.15
C LEU A 360 -16.11 5.79 -2.85
N GLY A 361 -15.47 5.24 -3.88
CA GLY A 361 -14.37 4.30 -3.75
C GLY A 361 -13.01 4.98 -3.69
N ASP A 362 -11.96 4.21 -3.98
CA ASP A 362 -10.58 4.71 -4.03
C ASP A 362 -10.29 5.39 -5.37
N VAL A 363 -9.41 6.37 -5.37
CA VAL A 363 -8.84 6.98 -6.58
C VAL A 363 -7.40 6.51 -6.75
N ARG A 364 -7.06 6.03 -7.94
CA ARG A 364 -5.70 5.61 -8.30
C ARG A 364 -5.29 6.26 -9.61
N CYS A 365 -4.18 7.00 -9.61
CA CYS A 365 -3.65 7.62 -10.82
C CYS A 365 -2.12 7.76 -10.78
N HIS A 366 -1.48 8.09 -11.91
CA HIS A 366 -0.06 8.44 -11.88
C HIS A 366 0.15 9.79 -11.20
N ALA A 367 -0.62 10.79 -11.60
CA ALA A 367 -0.63 12.11 -11.02
C ALA A 367 -2.06 12.66 -10.96
N LEU A 368 -2.32 13.53 -9.99
CA LEU A 368 -3.57 14.26 -9.85
C LEU A 368 -3.29 15.75 -9.91
N ASP A 369 -3.93 16.43 -10.86
CA ASP A 369 -4.02 17.88 -10.91
C ASP A 369 -5.46 18.25 -10.57
N THR A 370 -5.67 19.11 -9.57
CA THR A 370 -7.02 19.53 -9.22
C THR A 370 -7.11 20.99 -8.85
N ASP A 371 -7.98 21.69 -9.58
CA ASP A 371 -8.36 23.07 -9.33
C ASP A 371 -9.80 23.21 -8.80
N GLY A 372 -10.62 22.16 -8.80
CA GLY A 372 -12.04 22.20 -8.41
C GLY A 372 -12.40 21.39 -7.17
N ASP A 373 -13.70 21.29 -6.87
CA ASP A 373 -14.20 20.56 -5.70
C ASP A 373 -14.03 19.04 -5.91
N PHE A 374 -13.07 18.44 -5.20
CA PHE A 374 -12.68 17.03 -5.39
C PHE A 374 -12.92 16.19 -4.13
N SER A 375 -14.07 15.50 -4.10
CA SER A 375 -14.57 14.75 -2.95
C SER A 375 -14.42 13.24 -3.15
N VAL A 376 -13.71 12.57 -2.24
CA VAL A 376 -13.46 11.12 -2.24
C VAL A 376 -13.77 10.52 -0.88
N ARG A 377 -14.64 9.51 -0.81
CA ARG A 377 -14.86 8.79 0.46
C ARG A 377 -13.74 7.76 0.74
N GLY A 378 -13.17 7.15 -0.28
CA GLY A 378 -12.03 6.23 -0.17
C GLY A 378 -10.68 6.93 -0.05
N GLY A 379 -9.60 6.19 -0.32
CA GLY A 379 -8.24 6.71 -0.35
C GLY A 379 -7.83 7.21 -1.74
N ILE A 380 -6.90 8.17 -1.79
CA ILE A 380 -6.25 8.63 -3.02
C ILE A 380 -4.83 8.08 -3.06
N HIS A 381 -4.49 7.38 -4.14
CA HIS A 381 -3.17 6.82 -4.40
C HIS A 381 -2.61 7.41 -5.69
N ALA A 382 -1.59 8.25 -5.56
CA ALA A 382 -0.93 8.88 -6.70
C ALA A 382 0.57 9.01 -6.42
N ARG A 383 1.38 9.13 -7.48
CA ARG A 383 2.81 9.43 -7.29
C ARG A 383 2.97 10.88 -6.82
N ASP A 384 2.32 11.80 -7.54
CA ASP A 384 2.39 13.24 -7.35
C ASP A 384 0.98 13.85 -7.38
N ILE A 385 0.70 14.82 -6.52
CA ILE A 385 -0.55 15.58 -6.49
C ILE A 385 -0.24 17.07 -6.47
N VAL A 386 -0.90 17.84 -7.33
CA VAL A 386 -0.88 19.30 -7.33
C VAL A 386 -2.28 19.80 -7.02
N LEU A 387 -2.38 20.66 -6.00
CA LEU A 387 -3.61 21.29 -5.55
C LEU A 387 -3.55 22.78 -5.89
N GLY A 388 -4.36 23.21 -6.84
CA GLY A 388 -4.36 24.59 -7.31
C GLY A 388 -5.35 25.52 -6.60
N HIS A 389 -5.60 26.69 -7.21
CA HIS A 389 -6.07 27.92 -6.55
C HIS A 389 -7.53 27.93 -6.05
N HIS A 390 -8.43 27.08 -6.55
CA HIS A 390 -9.85 27.11 -6.21
C HIS A 390 -10.31 25.95 -5.30
N ASN A 391 -9.38 25.27 -4.64
CA ASN A 391 -9.67 24.26 -3.62
C ASN A 391 -10.05 24.91 -2.26
N ASP A 392 -11.04 25.80 -2.26
CA ASP A 392 -11.53 26.46 -1.03
C ASP A 392 -12.23 25.46 -0.09
N GLN A 393 -12.65 24.31 -0.64
CA GLN A 393 -13.25 23.21 0.10
C GLN A 393 -12.65 21.87 -0.32
N LEU A 394 -11.89 21.27 0.61
CA LEU A 394 -11.89 19.82 0.85
C LEU A 394 -11.53 18.93 -0.35
N LEU A 395 -10.26 18.54 -0.38
CA LEU A 395 -9.97 17.11 -0.47
C LEU A 395 -10.52 16.43 0.80
N SER A 396 -11.78 16.03 0.76
CA SER A 396 -12.27 14.97 1.64
C SER A 396 -11.75 13.67 1.02
N ALA A 397 -10.82 13.01 1.71
CA ALA A 397 -10.32 11.69 1.39
C ALA A 397 -10.03 10.98 2.70
N ALA A 398 -10.34 9.68 2.78
CA ALA A 398 -10.03 8.91 3.99
C ALA A 398 -8.52 8.86 4.24
N THR A 399 -7.73 8.69 3.18
CA THR A 399 -6.27 8.75 3.19
C THR A 399 -5.73 9.30 1.86
N ILE A 400 -4.58 9.97 1.91
CA ILE A 400 -3.85 10.40 0.70
C ILE A 400 -2.44 9.80 0.76
N HIS A 401 -2.10 8.97 -0.23
CA HIS A 401 -0.80 8.34 -0.42
C HIS A 401 -0.14 8.93 -1.66
N ALA A 402 0.50 10.08 -1.50
CA ALA A 402 1.23 10.77 -2.56
C ALA A 402 2.22 11.80 -2.01
N ARG A 403 3.06 12.34 -2.90
CA ARG A 403 3.82 13.58 -2.67
C ARG A 403 2.95 14.75 -3.12
N VAL A 404 2.73 15.73 -2.22
CA VAL A 404 1.70 16.76 -2.43
C VAL A 404 2.32 18.14 -2.53
N VAL A 405 1.92 18.89 -3.57
CA VAL A 405 2.20 20.31 -3.79
C VAL A 405 0.89 21.09 -3.68
N ILE A 406 0.93 22.21 -2.96
CA ILE A 406 -0.22 23.09 -2.72
C ILE A 406 0.15 24.49 -3.22
N GLU A 407 -0.68 25.07 -4.08
CA GLU A 407 -0.43 26.37 -4.69
C GLU A 407 -0.84 27.58 -3.84
N ASP A 408 -1.70 27.42 -2.82
CA ASP A 408 -2.27 28.54 -2.05
C ASP A 408 -2.63 28.14 -0.58
N ASP A 409 -2.74 29.13 0.32
CA ASP A 409 -2.78 29.09 1.80
C ASP A 409 -4.05 28.43 2.43
N HIS A 410 -4.76 27.54 1.72
CA HIS A 410 -6.08 27.03 2.14
C HIS A 410 -5.99 25.78 3.03
N ALA A 411 -6.90 25.69 4.00
CA ALA A 411 -6.89 24.68 5.06
C ALA A 411 -7.25 23.28 4.53
N VAL A 412 -6.25 22.42 4.32
CA VAL A 412 -6.49 21.00 4.02
C VAL A 412 -7.00 20.29 5.28
N SER A 413 -8.24 19.78 5.26
CA SER A 413 -8.90 19.18 6.44
C SER A 413 -8.69 17.66 6.60
N ALA A 414 -7.82 17.04 5.82
CA ALA A 414 -7.59 15.60 5.89
C ALA A 414 -6.51 15.22 6.93
N GLU A 415 -6.62 14.02 7.52
CA GLU A 415 -5.48 13.32 8.13
C GLU A 415 -4.52 12.90 7.00
N ILE A 416 -3.85 13.87 6.37
CA ILE A 416 -2.97 13.61 5.24
C ILE A 416 -1.78 12.80 5.74
N HIS A 417 -1.76 11.49 5.47
CA HIS A 417 -0.55 10.67 5.48
C HIS A 417 0.31 10.93 4.23
N ALA A 418 0.46 12.20 3.82
CA ALA A 418 1.38 12.56 2.74
C ALA A 418 2.79 12.36 3.27
N GLU A 419 3.61 11.66 2.49
CA GLU A 419 5.01 11.46 2.84
C GLU A 419 5.73 12.82 2.96
N HIS A 420 5.30 13.83 2.20
CA HIS A 420 5.75 15.22 2.26
C HIS A 420 4.65 16.17 1.76
N HIS A 421 4.38 17.28 2.48
CA HIS A 421 3.50 18.38 2.00
C HIS A 421 4.35 19.64 1.73
N PHE A 422 4.02 20.34 0.65
CA PHE A 422 4.72 21.57 0.26
C PHE A 422 3.72 22.65 -0.15
N ASP A 423 3.69 23.71 0.64
CA ASP A 423 3.00 24.96 0.31
C ASP A 423 3.96 25.84 -0.50
N ILE A 424 3.64 26.08 -1.77
CA ILE A 424 4.52 26.80 -2.69
C ILE A 424 4.78 28.22 -2.19
N ASP A 425 3.74 28.95 -1.79
CA ASP A 425 3.86 30.36 -1.42
C ASP A 425 4.68 30.54 -0.14
N THR A 426 4.46 29.69 0.86
CA THR A 426 5.23 29.63 2.10
C THR A 426 6.70 29.29 1.83
N TYR A 427 6.97 28.36 0.92
CA TYR A 427 8.34 27.98 0.54
C TYR A 427 9.06 29.09 -0.22
N MET A 428 8.38 29.75 -1.16
CA MET A 428 8.90 30.89 -1.91
C MET A 428 9.15 32.10 -1.00
N GLN A 429 8.33 32.30 0.04
CA GLN A 429 8.52 33.38 1.02
C GLN A 429 9.70 33.14 1.99
N MET A 430 10.09 31.89 2.27
CA MET A 430 11.23 31.53 3.14
C MET A 430 12.63 31.82 2.54
N ARG A 431 12.68 32.56 1.42
CA ARG A 431 13.83 33.02 0.60
C ARG A 431 15.09 33.46 1.35
N ARG A 432 15.01 33.84 2.62
CA ARG A 432 16.13 34.39 3.41
C ARG A 432 16.84 33.40 4.32
N SER A 433 16.44 32.12 4.35
CA SER A 433 16.91 31.16 5.37
C SER A 433 17.31 29.76 4.85
N GLY A 434 17.48 29.58 3.53
CA GLY A 434 17.94 28.30 2.95
C GLY A 434 16.87 27.47 2.21
N GLY A 435 15.74 28.08 1.83
CA GLY A 435 14.66 27.39 1.09
C GLY A 435 15.07 26.79 -0.26
N SER A 436 15.94 27.47 -1.02
CA SER A 436 16.38 27.03 -2.36
C SER A 436 17.15 25.69 -2.35
N GLU A 437 18.01 25.45 -1.35
CA GLU A 437 18.73 24.17 -1.23
C GLU A 437 17.77 23.00 -0.92
N ARG A 438 16.72 23.27 -0.14
CA ARG A 438 15.67 22.29 0.17
C ARG A 438 14.79 21.99 -1.04
N MET A 439 14.42 22.99 -1.85
CA MET A 439 13.69 22.77 -3.11
C MET A 439 14.50 21.91 -4.08
N ARG A 440 15.79 22.24 -4.30
CA ARG A 440 16.70 21.45 -5.12
C ARG A 440 16.83 20.00 -4.64
N ALA A 441 16.81 19.75 -3.33
CA ALA A 441 16.91 18.37 -2.82
C ALA A 441 15.66 17.52 -3.15
N LEU A 442 14.51 18.15 -3.35
CA LEU A 442 13.21 17.49 -3.43
C LEU A 442 12.68 17.40 -4.86
N PHE A 443 12.78 18.50 -5.62
CA PHE A 443 12.26 18.62 -6.97
C PHE A 443 13.30 18.20 -8.02
N VAL A 444 12.82 17.76 -9.18
CA VAL A 444 13.70 17.57 -10.35
C VAL A 444 14.25 18.93 -10.81
N ASP A 445 15.43 18.97 -11.41
CA ASP A 445 16.06 20.26 -11.74
C ASP A 445 15.28 21.00 -12.83
N GLU A 446 14.54 20.26 -13.67
CA GLU A 446 13.78 20.83 -14.76
C GLU A 446 12.67 21.78 -14.27
N VAL A 447 12.00 21.49 -13.14
CA VAL A 447 10.92 22.35 -12.61
C VAL A 447 11.44 23.59 -11.88
N LEU A 448 12.74 23.87 -11.94
CA LEU A 448 13.34 25.06 -11.35
C LEU A 448 13.79 26.01 -12.47
N ASP A 449 13.51 27.29 -12.31
CA ASP A 449 13.94 28.33 -13.24
C ASP A 449 15.43 28.69 -13.08
N ASP A 450 15.91 29.62 -13.92
CA ASP A 450 17.31 30.09 -13.90
C ASP A 450 17.72 30.76 -12.57
N GLU A 451 16.76 31.18 -11.72
CA GLU A 451 16.98 31.72 -10.39
C GLU A 451 16.85 30.66 -9.27
N ASP A 452 16.70 29.38 -9.63
CA ASP A 452 16.40 28.24 -8.75
C ASP A 452 15.07 28.35 -7.98
N ASP A 453 14.13 29.12 -8.52
CA ASP A 453 12.76 29.23 -8.03
C ASP A 453 11.87 28.19 -8.74
N LEU A 454 10.76 27.79 -8.12
CA LEU A 454 9.86 26.80 -8.72
C LEU A 454 9.17 27.39 -9.97
N ASP A 455 9.47 26.84 -11.14
CA ASP A 455 8.75 27.15 -12.38
C ASP A 455 7.41 26.41 -12.36
N LYS A 456 6.36 27.13 -11.96
CA LYS A 456 4.99 26.59 -11.95
C LYS A 456 4.58 26.05 -13.34
N GLY A 457 5.00 26.71 -14.42
CA GLY A 457 4.67 26.28 -15.78
C GLY A 457 5.24 24.91 -16.09
N GLU A 458 6.53 24.71 -15.84
CA GLU A 458 7.18 23.40 -16.05
C GLU A 458 6.68 22.34 -15.04
N LEU A 459 6.37 22.72 -13.80
CA LEU A 459 5.73 21.82 -12.83
C LEU A 459 4.45 21.23 -13.40
N PHE A 460 3.56 22.09 -13.90
CA PHE A 460 2.31 21.67 -14.51
C PHE A 460 2.55 20.87 -15.79
N ASP A 461 3.37 21.36 -16.72
CA ASP A 461 3.63 20.67 -18.00
C ASP A 461 4.14 19.24 -17.77
N ARG A 462 5.06 19.04 -16.83
CA ARG A 462 5.53 17.70 -16.46
C ARG A 462 4.44 16.83 -15.86
N LEU A 463 3.63 17.41 -14.98
CA LEU A 463 2.50 16.69 -14.38
C LEU A 463 1.55 16.22 -15.48
N ARG A 464 1.19 17.08 -16.44
CA ARG A 464 0.33 16.76 -17.60
C ARG A 464 0.95 15.70 -18.51
N GLU A 465 2.26 15.71 -18.67
CA GLU A 465 3.00 14.67 -19.40
C GLU A 465 3.16 13.35 -18.59
N GLY A 466 2.69 13.29 -17.34
CA GLY A 466 2.86 12.15 -16.44
C GLY A 466 4.29 11.97 -15.93
N LEU A 467 5.16 12.95 -16.17
CA LEU A 467 6.55 12.97 -15.73
C LEU A 467 6.66 13.32 -14.24
N PRO A 468 7.67 12.79 -13.54
CA PRO A 468 7.85 13.09 -12.12
C PRO A 468 8.25 14.56 -11.90
N VAL A 469 7.63 15.17 -10.90
CA VAL A 469 7.98 16.52 -10.42
C VAL A 469 8.95 16.47 -9.23
N PHE A 470 8.93 15.40 -8.45
CA PHE A 470 9.88 15.15 -7.36
C PHE A 470 10.92 14.10 -7.74
N ARG A 471 12.15 14.28 -7.23
CA ARG A 471 13.22 13.27 -7.31
C ARG A 471 12.81 11.97 -6.61
N GLY A 472 13.20 10.83 -7.17
CA GLY A 472 13.04 9.54 -6.49
C GLY A 472 13.94 9.48 -5.26
N GLN A 473 13.43 8.95 -4.13
CA GLN A 473 14.31 8.69 -2.98
C GLN A 473 15.33 7.62 -3.39
N SER A 474 16.62 7.96 -3.23
CA SER A 474 17.75 7.06 -3.48
C SER A 474 17.99 6.07 -2.35
#